data_AF-A0A0S3TGM8-F1
#
_entry.id   AF-A0A0S3TGM8-F1
#
_cell.length_a   1.000
_cell.length_b   1.000
_cell.length_c   1.000
_cell.angle_alpha   90.00
_cell.angle_beta   90.00
_cell.angle_gamma   90.00
#
_symmetry.space_group_name_H-M   'P 1'
#
loop_
_entity.id
_entity.type
_entity.pdbx_description
1 polymer ?
#
loop_
_entity_poly.entity_id
_entity_poly.type
_entity_poly.pdbx_seq_one_letter_code
_entity_poly.pdbx_strand_id
1 'polypeptide(L)' 'MKTDFNYPNKDLLGPVVFRPDFNNFEKVNLNQAWSLFFTAGQEDKLLGQEIELGRFFTNLLIAIGFTGSLWAIYFNHIM' A
#
# COMPACT_ATOMS: atom_id res chain seq x y z
N MET A 1 -13.17 27.90 -8.31
CA MET A 1 -11.99 27.07 -7.98
C MET A 1 -10.91 27.37 -8.99
N LYS A 2 -9.73 27.83 -8.55
CA LYS A 2 -8.51 27.75 -9.38
C LYS A 2 -7.89 26.40 -9.06
N THR A 3 -7.69 25.59 -10.09
CA THR A 3 -6.92 24.35 -9.94
C THR A 3 -5.45 24.73 -10.08
N ASP A 4 -4.61 24.38 -9.11
CA ASP A 4 -3.14 24.48 -9.25
C ASP A 4 -2.61 23.37 -10.17
N PHE A 5 -3.42 22.98 -11.17
CA PHE A 5 -3.10 21.95 -12.12
C PHE A 5 -2.14 22.52 -13.16
N ASN A 6 -0.85 22.42 -12.85
CA ASN A 6 0.22 22.80 -13.76
C ASN A 6 0.41 21.68 -14.79
N TYR A 7 -0.23 21.83 -15.95
CA TYR A 7 -0.08 20.93 -17.10
C TYR A 7 0.61 21.66 -18.25
N PRO A 8 1.60 21.04 -18.92
CA PRO A 8 2.03 19.65 -18.78
C PRO A 8 3.17 19.48 -17.77
N ASN A 9 2.89 18.86 -16.62
CA ASN A 9 3.93 18.31 -15.76
C ASN A 9 4.16 16.84 -16.14
N LYS A 10 5.33 16.58 -16.75
CA LYS A 10 5.80 15.23 -17.14
C LYS A 10 5.83 14.23 -15.97
N ASP A 11 5.95 14.71 -14.74
CA ASP A 11 5.97 13.87 -13.54
C ASP A 11 4.57 13.35 -13.15
N LEU A 12 3.51 13.87 -13.77
CA LEU A 12 2.15 13.32 -13.65
C LEU A 12 1.94 12.07 -14.51
N LEU A 13 2.80 11.85 -15.51
CA LEU A 13 2.73 10.75 -16.46
C LEU A 13 3.73 9.66 -16.06
N GLY A 14 3.39 8.92 -15.00
CA GLY A 14 4.21 7.80 -14.54
C GLY A 14 3.86 7.33 -13.13
N PRO A 15 4.51 6.24 -12.67
CA PRO A 15 4.30 5.69 -11.34
C PRO A 15 4.55 6.74 -10.25
N VAL A 16 3.67 6.80 -9.26
CA VAL A 16 3.79 7.74 -8.12
C VAL A 16 5.16 7.64 -7.45
N VAL A 17 5.71 6.42 -7.32
CA VAL A 17 7.00 6.19 -6.64
C VAL A 17 8.20 6.87 -7.30
N PHE A 18 8.10 7.27 -8.57
CA PHE A 18 9.19 7.98 -9.27
C PHE A 18 9.01 9.49 -9.29
N ARG A 19 7.92 10.02 -8.72
CA ARG A 19 7.70 11.46 -8.65
C ARG A 19 8.74 12.11 -7.73
N PRO A 20 9.23 13.33 -8.06
CA PRO A 20 10.20 14.02 -7.21
C PRO A 20 9.73 14.21 -5.77
N ASP A 21 8.44 14.52 -5.57
CA ASP A 21 7.87 14.72 -4.24
C ASP A 21 7.94 13.44 -3.38
N PHE A 22 7.61 12.29 -3.99
CA PHE A 22 7.68 10.99 -3.35
C PHE A 22 9.12 10.66 -2.90
N ASN A 23 10.09 10.94 -3.77
CA ASN A 23 11.52 10.72 -3.51
C ASN A 23 12.13 11.68 -2.47
N ASN A 24 11.38 12.69 -2.01
CA ASN A 24 11.76 13.57 -0.91
C ASN A 24 11.15 13.14 0.43
N PHE A 25 11.12 11.82 0.68
CA PHE A 25 10.60 11.21 1.90
C PHE A 25 9.14 11.56 2.20
N GLU A 26 8.29 11.49 1.17
CA GLU A 26 6.85 11.69 1.36
C GLU A 26 6.30 10.71 2.40
N LYS A 27 5.55 11.24 3.36
CA LYS A 27 4.90 10.42 4.38
C LYS A 27 3.70 9.71 3.77
N VAL A 28 3.76 8.39 3.72
CA VAL A 28 2.64 7.54 3.32
C VAL A 28 1.92 6.99 4.54
N ASN A 29 0.59 6.98 4.48
CA ASN A 29 -0.25 6.32 5.48
C ASN A 29 -0.44 4.82 5.13
N LEU A 30 -1.22 4.12 5.97
CA LEU A 30 -1.40 2.69 5.84
C LEU A 30 -2.14 2.29 4.54
N ASN A 31 -3.18 3.02 4.13
CA ASN A 31 -3.87 2.76 2.87
C ASN A 31 -3.00 3.10 1.67
N GLN A 32 -2.19 4.16 1.74
CA GLN A 32 -1.25 4.52 0.68
C GLN A 32 -0.20 3.42 0.48
N ALA A 33 0.36 2.89 1.57
CA ALA A 33 1.29 1.77 1.51
C ALA A 33 0.67 0.54 0.80
N TRP A 34 -0.56 0.17 1.17
CA TRP A 34 -1.27 -0.93 0.51
C TRP A 34 -1.68 -0.62 -0.93
N SER A 35 -2.02 0.63 -1.25
CA SER A 35 -2.32 1.07 -2.62
C SER A 35 -1.10 0.92 -3.51
N LEU A 36 0.07 1.39 -3.03
CA LEU A 36 1.34 1.22 -3.71
C LEU A 36 1.69 -0.25 -3.91
N PHE A 37 1.45 -1.09 -2.89
CA PHE A 37 1.67 -2.53 -3.00
C PHE A 37 0.80 -3.17 -4.10
N PHE A 38 -0.52 -2.95 -4.09
CA PHE A 38 -1.43 -3.55 -5.07
C PHE A 38 -1.26 -3.00 -6.49
N THR A 39 -0.76 -1.78 -6.63
CA THR A 39 -0.56 -1.12 -7.92
C THR A 39 0.87 -1.19 -8.42
N ALA A 40 1.76 -1.91 -7.72
CA ALA A 40 3.20 -1.95 -8.01
C ALA A 40 3.82 -0.54 -8.13
N GLY A 41 3.43 0.37 -7.24
CA GLY A 41 3.94 1.75 -7.15
C GLY A 41 3.31 2.74 -8.12
N GLN A 42 2.29 2.33 -8.89
CA GLN A 42 1.66 3.22 -9.88
C GLN A 42 0.80 4.29 -9.21
N GLU A 43 0.03 3.93 -8.18
CA GLU A 43 -0.97 4.81 -7.58
C GLU A 43 -1.02 4.62 -6.06
N ASP A 44 -0.88 5.71 -5.30
CA ASP A 44 -0.91 5.71 -3.84
C ASP A 44 -2.32 5.95 -3.27
N LYS A 45 -3.28 6.40 -4.08
CA LYS A 45 -4.63 6.77 -3.59
C LYS A 45 -5.73 5.77 -3.94
N LEU A 46 -5.37 4.60 -4.47
CA LEU A 46 -6.34 3.58 -4.90
C LEU A 46 -7.31 3.18 -3.78
N LEU A 47 -6.81 3.04 -2.55
CA LEU A 47 -7.60 2.67 -1.37
C LEU A 47 -8.16 3.88 -0.60
N GLY A 48 -8.06 5.09 -1.15
CA GLY A 48 -8.47 6.33 -0.49
C GLY A 48 -7.51 6.81 0.60
N GLN A 49 -7.88 7.92 1.25
CA GLN A 49 -7.04 8.60 2.25
C GLN A 49 -7.25 8.12 3.69
N GLU A 50 -8.36 7.42 3.95
CA GLU A 50 -8.63 6.83 5.27
C GLU A 50 -7.65 5.70 5.60
N ILE A 51 -7.69 5.15 6.81
CA ILE A 51 -6.76 4.10 7.26
C ILE A 51 -7.39 2.72 7.44
N GLU A 52 -8.71 2.60 7.23
CA GLU A 52 -9.49 1.43 7.61
C GLU A 52 -9.17 0.20 6.76
N LEU A 53 -9.09 0.35 5.42
CA LEU A 53 -8.74 -0.76 4.53
C LEU A 53 -7.31 -1.27 4.78
N GLY A 54 -6.37 -0.37 5.04
CA GLY A 54 -5.00 -0.71 5.39
C GLY A 54 -4.94 -1.47 6.70
N ARG A 55 -5.74 -1.10 7.71
CA ARG A 55 -5.87 -1.88 8.96
C ARG A 55 -6.45 -3.26 8.69
N PHE A 56 -7.48 -3.35 7.85
CA PHE A 56 -8.09 -4.62 7.46
C PHE A 56 -7.07 -5.55 6.80
N PHE A 57 -6.36 -5.11 5.76
CA PHE A 57 -5.36 -5.94 5.06
C PHE A 57 -4.19 -6.33 5.96
N THR A 58 -3.75 -5.42 6.83
CA THR A 58 -2.68 -5.72 7.80
C THR A 58 -3.09 -6.83 8.76
N ASN A 59 -4.28 -6.72 9.35
CA ASN A 59 -4.79 -7.74 10.27
C ASN A 59 -5.06 -9.07 9.55
N LEU A 60 -5.55 -9.03 8.31
CA LEU A 60 -5.75 -10.22 7.48
C LEU A 60 -4.44 -10.96 7.21
N LEU A 61 -3.38 -10.24 6.83
CA LEU A 61 -2.06 -10.83 6.59
C LEU A 61 -1.50 -11.48 7.86
N ILE A 62 -1.63 -10.81 9.01
CA ILE A 62 -1.24 -11.35 10.32
C ILE A 62 -2.02 -12.64 10.63
N ALA A 63 -3.33 -12.64 10.42
CA ALA A 63 -4.18 -13.81 10.67
C ALA A 63 -3.79 -15.01 9.79
N ILE A 64 -3.51 -14.77 8.50
CA ILE A 64 -3.04 -15.81 7.58
C ILE A 64 -1.68 -16.36 8.03
N GLY A 65 -0.72 -15.48 8.35
CA GLY A 65 0.60 -15.90 8.82
C GLY A 65 0.53 -16.72 10.12
N PHE A 66 -0.29 -16.27 11.07
CA PHE A 66 -0.46 -16.94 12.36
C PHE A 66 -1.14 -18.30 12.22
N THR A 67 -2.28 -18.35 11.53
CA THR A 67 -3.03 -19.60 11.34
C THR A 67 -2.27 -20.60 10.48
N GLY A 68 -1.62 -20.14 9.41
CA GLY A 68 -0.75 -20.98 8.58
C GLY A 68 0.43 -21.56 9.35
N SER A 69 1.05 -20.77 10.23
CA SER A 69 2.15 -21.25 11.08
C SER A 69 1.67 -22.33 12.07
N LEU A 70 0.53 -22.11 12.73
CA LEU A 70 -0.06 -23.11 13.64
C LEU A 70 -0.41 -24.40 12.91
N TRP A 71 -1.02 -24.30 11.73
CA TRP A 71 -1.33 -25.45 10.89
C TRP A 71 -0.07 -26.23 10.52
N ALA A 72 0.96 -25.54 10.03
CA ALA A 72 2.22 -26.15 9.66
C ALA A 72 2.90 -26.85 10.85
N ILE A 73 2.88 -26.25 12.04
CA ILE A 73 3.44 -26.89 13.24
C ILE A 73 2.66 -28.15 13.60
N TYR A 74 1.34 -28.09 13.60
CA TYR A 74 0.50 -29.22 13.97
C TYR A 74 0.75 -30.44 13.07
N PHE A 75 0.69 -30.26 11.74
CA PHE A 75 0.79 -31.38 10.81
C PHE A 75 2.22 -31.88 10.55
N ASN A 76 3.25 -31.08 10.81
CA ASN A 76 4.63 -31.50 10.57
C ASN A 76 5.37 -31.98 11.82
N HIS A 77 4.89 -31.62 13.02
CA HIS A 77 5.61 -31.90 14.27
C HIS A 77 4.79 -32.60 15.35
N ILE A 78 3.45 -32.54 15.30
CA ILE A 78 2.59 -33.14 16.34
C ILE A 78 1.88 -34.39 15.81
N MET A 79 1.34 -34.33 14.59
CA MET A 79 0.73 -35.46 13.89
C MET A 79 1.80 -36.30 13.19
#